data_AF-A0A433BAW6-F1
#
_entry.id   AF-A0A433BAW6-F1
#
_cell.length_a   1.000
_cell.length_b   1.000
_cell.length_c   1.000
_cell.angle_alpha   90.00
_cell.angle_beta   90.00
_cell.angle_gamma   90.00
#
_symmetry.space_group_name_H-M   'P 1'
#
loop_
_entity.id
_entity.type
_entity.pdbx_description
1 polymer ?
#
loop_
_entity_poly.entity_id
_entity_poly.type
_entity_poly.pdbx_seq_one_letter_code
_entity_poly.pdbx_strand_id
1 'polypeptide(L)'
;MARIRTIKPEFWVSEQIAECSTNARLLFVGLWNFCDDRGVHPARARTLKAEVFPMDDFSALQVQGWVDELIAAGLVALFSAADRQDYWHVLAWEKHQKIDRPSFKYPDPNSTSDQRNLDGHSTNPRRAPPPGRESKGMEGSEGDSTNAHRTPIKPETKKRKTPMPTDFGISEPVKAWATGKGFADLEQHLESFKDKCQANGYTYVNWDAAFMSAVRDDWAKLRQGVVGGKPTGSQKTAWDGAR
;
A
#
# COMPACT_ATOMS: atom_id res chain seq x y z
N MET A 1 1.73 -5.03 -13.24
CA MET A 1 0.95 -6.00 -14.03
C MET A 1 -0.48 -5.57 -13.89
N ALA A 2 -1.18 -5.39 -15.01
CA ALA A 2 -2.58 -5.01 -15.00
C ALA A 2 -3.43 -6.09 -14.32
N ARG A 3 -4.51 -5.68 -13.67
CA ARG A 3 -5.45 -6.58 -12.99
C ARG A 3 -6.86 -6.35 -13.48
N ILE A 4 -7.63 -7.43 -13.57
CA ILE A 4 -9.07 -7.33 -13.78
C ILE A 4 -9.66 -6.60 -12.56
N ARG A 5 -10.49 -5.59 -12.82
CA ARG A 5 -11.20 -4.81 -11.81
C ARG A 5 -12.68 -4.82 -12.15
N THR A 6 -13.52 -4.81 -11.12
CA THR A 6 -14.98 -4.80 -11.31
C THR A 6 -15.45 -3.38 -11.50
N ILE A 7 -16.28 -3.15 -12.51
CA ILE A 7 -17.06 -1.90 -12.66
C ILE A 7 -18.43 -2.18 -12.06
N LYS A 8 -18.72 -1.57 -10.91
CA LYS A 8 -19.99 -1.76 -10.23
C LYS A 8 -21.08 -0.86 -10.85
N PRO A 9 -22.37 -1.22 -10.77
CA PRO A 9 -23.46 -0.40 -11.29
C PRO A 9 -23.47 1.05 -10.77
N GLU A 10 -23.05 1.27 -9.52
CA GLU A 10 -22.97 2.60 -8.89
C GLU A 10 -22.05 3.57 -9.64
N PHE A 11 -21.10 3.05 -10.43
CA PHE A 11 -20.26 3.86 -11.30
C PHE A 11 -21.10 4.66 -12.32
N TRP A 12 -22.10 4.02 -12.93
CA TRP A 12 -22.87 4.60 -14.03
C TRP A 12 -23.91 5.62 -13.56
N VAL A 13 -24.34 5.53 -12.31
CA VAL A 13 -25.34 6.42 -11.71
C VAL A 13 -24.73 7.48 -10.79
N SER A 14 -23.41 7.50 -10.65
CA SER A 14 -22.70 8.52 -9.87
C SER A 14 -22.73 9.85 -10.63
N GLU A 15 -23.39 10.87 -10.06
CA GLU A 15 -23.44 12.22 -10.60
C GLU A 15 -22.03 12.82 -10.77
N GLN A 16 -21.17 12.66 -9.76
CA GLN A 16 -19.77 13.08 -9.79
C GLN A 16 -18.99 12.51 -10.98
N ILE A 17 -19.20 11.23 -11.32
CA ILE A 17 -18.56 10.61 -12.48
C ILE A 17 -19.25 11.06 -13.77
N ALA A 18 -20.58 11.20 -13.76
CA ALA A 18 -21.37 11.58 -14.92
C ALA A 18 -21.10 13.02 -15.41
N GLU A 19 -20.68 13.92 -14.52
CA GLU A 19 -20.24 15.27 -14.87
C GLU A 19 -18.91 15.30 -15.64
N CYS A 20 -18.08 14.26 -15.51
CA CYS A 20 -16.84 14.16 -16.27
C CYS A 20 -17.10 13.80 -17.75
N SER A 21 -16.22 14.30 -18.61
CA SER A 21 -16.17 14.00 -20.03
C SER A 21 -16.08 12.48 -20.28
N THR A 22 -16.65 12.02 -21.38
CA THR A 22 -16.71 10.58 -21.70
C THR A 22 -15.32 9.93 -21.73
N ASN A 23 -14.31 10.64 -22.24
CA ASN A 23 -12.94 10.13 -22.27
C ASN A 23 -12.30 10.11 -20.88
N ALA A 24 -12.57 11.10 -20.02
CA ALA A 24 -12.12 11.07 -18.63
C ALA A 24 -12.76 9.91 -17.84
N ARG A 25 -14.06 9.64 -18.06
CA ARG A 25 -14.73 8.46 -17.47
C ARG A 25 -14.11 7.15 -17.93
N LEU A 26 -13.83 7.00 -19.23
CA LEU A 26 -13.17 5.81 -19.77
C LEU A 26 -11.74 5.67 -19.25
N LEU A 27 -10.99 6.79 -19.18
CA LEU A 27 -9.66 6.83 -18.59
C LEU A 27 -9.68 6.39 -17.13
N PHE A 28 -10.67 6.84 -16.35
CA PHE A 28 -10.80 6.47 -14.94
C PHE A 28 -11.02 4.96 -14.75
N VAL A 29 -11.88 4.35 -15.57
CA VAL A 29 -12.07 2.88 -15.60
C VAL A 29 -10.76 2.17 -15.96
N GLY A 30 -10.07 2.63 -17.01
CA GLY A 30 -8.81 2.06 -17.44
C GLY A 30 -7.72 2.15 -16.36
N LEU A 31 -7.63 3.31 -15.70
CA LEU A 31 -6.69 3.58 -14.62
C LEU A 31 -6.79 2.53 -13.49
N TRP A 32 -8.00 2.09 -13.14
CA TRP A 32 -8.20 1.07 -12.10
C TRP A 32 -7.45 -0.24 -12.40
N ASN A 33 -7.32 -0.64 -13.67
CA ASN A 33 -6.62 -1.87 -14.05
C ASN A 33 -5.12 -1.78 -13.80
N PHE A 34 -4.53 -0.58 -13.89
CA PHE A 34 -3.10 -0.35 -13.81
C PHE A 34 -2.65 0.16 -12.44
N CYS A 35 -3.57 0.63 -11.59
CA CYS A 35 -3.32 0.88 -10.18
C CYS A 35 -2.91 -0.40 -9.42
N ASP A 36 -2.08 -0.24 -8.40
CA ASP A 36 -1.89 -1.29 -7.40
C ASP A 36 -3.14 -1.49 -6.53
N ASP A 37 -3.07 -2.39 -5.55
CA ASP A 37 -4.25 -2.70 -4.73
C ASP A 37 -4.60 -1.61 -3.70
N ARG A 38 -3.87 -0.48 -3.68
CA ARG A 38 -4.23 0.76 -2.97
C ARG A 38 -4.82 1.83 -3.89
N GLY A 39 -5.00 1.55 -5.18
CA GLY A 39 -5.46 2.56 -6.12
C GLY A 39 -4.36 3.55 -6.52
N VAL A 40 -3.08 3.19 -6.35
CA VAL A 40 -1.95 4.08 -6.69
C VAL A 40 -1.36 3.74 -8.05
N HIS A 41 -1.08 4.77 -8.85
CA HIS A 41 -0.45 4.69 -10.17
C HIS A 41 0.59 5.81 -10.34
N PRO A 42 1.75 5.59 -10.99
CA PRO A 42 2.73 6.67 -11.24
C PRO A 42 2.16 7.80 -12.12
N ALA A 43 2.30 9.05 -11.70
CA ALA A 43 1.74 10.21 -12.40
C ALA A 43 2.51 10.55 -13.69
N ARG A 44 2.28 9.74 -14.73
CA ARG A 44 2.94 9.84 -16.04
C ARG A 44 1.92 9.69 -17.15
N ALA A 45 1.37 10.80 -17.63
CA ALA A 45 0.33 10.81 -18.67
C ALA A 45 0.73 10.06 -19.94
N ARG A 46 2.01 10.11 -20.36
CA ARG A 46 2.50 9.32 -21.51
C ARG A 46 2.37 7.81 -21.29
N THR A 47 2.66 7.34 -20.08
CA THR A 47 2.54 5.93 -19.71
C THR A 47 1.07 5.53 -19.66
N LEU A 48 0.23 6.32 -18.98
CA LEU A 48 -1.20 6.04 -18.89
C LEU A 48 -1.89 6.07 -20.25
N LYS A 49 -1.50 6.98 -21.15
CA LYS A 49 -1.93 6.99 -22.56
C LYS A 49 -1.61 5.66 -23.23
N ALA A 50 -0.37 5.17 -23.12
CA ALA A 50 0.03 3.92 -23.76
C ALA A 50 -0.70 2.70 -23.16
N GLU A 51 -1.10 2.77 -21.88
CA GLU A 51 -1.82 1.71 -21.18
C GLU A 51 -3.31 1.65 -21.56
N VAL A 52 -3.98 2.81 -21.61
CA VAL A 52 -5.44 2.89 -21.81
C VAL A 52 -5.84 3.16 -23.26
N PHE A 53 -5.01 3.90 -24.00
CA PHE A 53 -5.26 4.37 -25.36
C PHE A 53 -4.06 4.10 -26.31
N PRO A 54 -3.58 2.84 -26.41
CA PRO A 54 -2.33 2.52 -27.12
C PRO A 54 -2.34 2.96 -28.59
N MET A 55 -3.49 2.90 -29.26
CA MET A 55 -3.61 3.14 -30.70
C MET A 55 -4.38 4.41 -31.07
N ASP A 56 -4.97 5.10 -30.09
CA ASP A 56 -5.69 6.34 -30.36
C ASP A 56 -4.73 7.52 -30.56
N ASP A 57 -5.15 8.48 -31.37
CA ASP A 57 -4.39 9.70 -31.70
C ASP A 57 -4.46 10.78 -30.59
N PHE A 58 -4.66 10.34 -29.34
CA PHE A 58 -4.64 11.25 -28.19
C PHE A 58 -3.21 11.62 -27.79
N SER A 59 -2.98 12.91 -27.61
CA SER A 59 -1.74 13.42 -27.03
C SER A 59 -1.68 13.15 -25.52
N ALA A 60 -0.46 13.10 -24.98
CA ALA A 60 -0.27 13.00 -23.53
C ALA A 60 -0.83 14.21 -22.77
N LEU A 61 -0.92 15.38 -23.43
CA LEU A 61 -1.53 16.58 -22.85
C LEU A 61 -3.05 16.42 -22.70
N GLN A 62 -3.73 15.80 -23.68
CA GLN A 62 -5.15 15.48 -23.55
C GLN A 62 -5.42 14.49 -22.43
N VAL A 63 -4.59 13.44 -22.32
CA VAL A 63 -4.69 12.48 -21.20
C VAL A 63 -4.45 13.16 -19.86
N GLN A 64 -3.46 14.06 -19.77
CA GLN A 64 -3.24 14.85 -18.56
C GLN A 64 -4.46 15.70 -18.22
N GLY A 65 -5.05 16.39 -19.21
CA GLY A 65 -6.27 17.19 -19.00
C GLY A 65 -7.44 16.37 -18.48
N TRP A 66 -7.61 15.12 -18.92
CA TRP A 66 -8.62 14.22 -18.35
C TRP A 66 -8.28 13.77 -16.93
N VAL A 67 -7.00 13.59 -16.59
CA VAL A 67 -6.61 13.32 -15.19
C VAL A 67 -6.88 14.56 -14.32
N ASP A 68 -6.55 15.75 -14.81
CA ASP A 68 -6.80 17.00 -14.10
C ASP A 68 -8.30 17.22 -13.86
N GLU A 69 -9.14 16.83 -14.84
CA GLU A 69 -10.59 16.79 -14.69
C GLU A 69 -11.03 15.83 -13.59
N LEU A 70 -10.48 14.61 -13.53
CA LEU A 70 -10.76 13.64 -12.46
C LEU A 70 -10.25 14.13 -11.08
N ILE A 71 -9.16 14.90 -11.06
CA ILE A 71 -8.64 15.53 -9.83
C ILE A 71 -9.59 16.63 -9.37
N ALA A 72 -10.02 17.52 -10.28
CA ALA A 72 -10.97 18.58 -9.99
C ALA A 72 -12.31 18.02 -9.49
N ALA A 73 -12.75 16.90 -10.05
CA ALA A 73 -13.94 16.18 -9.59
C ALA A 73 -13.74 15.49 -8.22
N GLY A 74 -12.53 15.38 -7.68
CA GLY A 74 -12.26 14.69 -6.42
C GLY A 74 -12.34 13.16 -6.52
N LEU A 75 -12.10 12.60 -7.71
CA LEU A 75 -12.02 11.16 -7.95
C LEU A 75 -10.59 10.63 -7.87
N VAL A 76 -9.62 11.48 -8.18
CA VAL A 76 -8.18 11.19 -8.14
C VAL A 76 -7.47 12.28 -7.36
N ALA A 77 -6.39 11.94 -6.67
CA ALA A 77 -5.50 12.90 -6.01
C ALA A 77 -4.07 12.74 -6.52
N LEU A 78 -3.34 13.85 -6.66
CA LEU A 78 -1.91 13.87 -6.93
C LEU A 78 -1.15 13.97 -5.60
N PHE A 79 -0.11 13.15 -5.44
CA PHE A 79 0.82 13.27 -4.31
C PHE A 79 2.26 12.96 -4.74
N SER A 80 3.22 13.56 -4.04
CA SER A 80 4.65 13.28 -4.24
C SER A 80 5.16 12.39 -3.12
N ALA A 81 5.86 11.31 -3.46
CA ALA A 81 6.43 10.42 -2.47
C ALA A 81 7.90 10.76 -2.15
N ALA A 82 8.46 10.10 -1.13
CA ALA A 82 9.85 10.28 -0.68
C ALA A 82 10.90 9.99 -1.78
N ASP A 83 10.54 9.23 -2.82
CA ASP A 83 11.39 8.95 -3.98
C ASP A 83 11.41 10.09 -5.02
N ARG A 84 10.78 11.23 -4.72
CA ARG A 84 10.64 12.42 -5.58
C ARG A 84 9.92 12.11 -6.90
N GLN A 85 9.07 11.09 -6.92
CA GLN A 85 8.16 10.81 -8.01
C GLN A 85 6.75 11.19 -7.60
N ASP A 86 5.98 11.63 -8.58
CA ASP A 86 4.56 11.92 -8.41
C ASP A 86 3.72 10.70 -8.73
N TYR A 87 2.61 10.58 -8.01
CA TYR A 87 1.68 9.47 -8.08
C TYR A 87 0.25 9.99 -8.07
N TRP A 88 -0.61 9.29 -8.80
CA TRP A 88 -2.05 9.43 -8.73
C TRP A 88 -2.61 8.37 -7.79
N HIS A 89 -3.49 8.81 -6.90
CA HIS A 89 -4.24 7.96 -5.99
C HIS A 89 -5.73 8.08 -6.29
N VAL A 90 -6.36 6.95 -6.63
CA VAL A 90 -7.81 6.89 -6.79
C VAL A 90 -8.47 7.02 -5.40
N LEU A 91 -9.25 8.08 -5.22
CA LEU A 91 -9.93 8.34 -3.96
C LEU A 91 -11.05 7.33 -3.74
N ALA A 92 -11.36 7.07 -2.46
CA ALA A 92 -12.36 6.08 -2.05
C ALA A 92 -12.16 4.68 -2.68
N TRP A 93 -10.91 4.27 -2.93
CA TRP A 93 -10.57 3.00 -3.60
C TRP A 93 -11.29 1.78 -3.00
N GLU A 94 -11.38 1.69 -1.67
CA GLU A 94 -12.05 0.58 -0.97
C GLU A 94 -13.56 0.50 -1.27
N LYS A 95 -14.20 1.64 -1.59
CA LYS A 95 -15.59 1.66 -2.05
C LYS A 95 -15.70 1.13 -3.48
N HIS A 96 -14.70 1.36 -4.32
CA HIS A 96 -14.68 0.91 -5.71
C HIS A 96 -14.26 -0.56 -5.85
N GLN A 97 -13.23 -0.99 -5.13
CA GLN A 97 -12.63 -2.32 -5.28
C GLN A 97 -12.54 -3.06 -3.94
N LYS A 98 -13.18 -4.23 -3.89
CA LYS A 98 -12.98 -5.21 -2.80
C LYS A 98 -11.92 -6.20 -3.25
N ILE A 99 -10.77 -6.21 -2.59
CA ILE A 99 -9.61 -7.03 -2.98
C ILE A 99 -9.30 -7.99 -1.84
N ASP A 100 -9.38 -9.28 -2.10
CA ASP A 100 -8.85 -10.29 -1.19
C ASP A 100 -7.32 -10.37 -1.33
N ARG A 101 -6.61 -10.35 -0.19
CA ARG A 101 -5.13 -10.39 -0.10
C ARG A 101 -4.43 -9.32 -0.96
N PRO A 102 -4.51 -8.03 -0.56
CA PRO A 102 -3.96 -6.94 -1.36
C PRO A 102 -2.43 -6.97 -1.42
N SER A 103 -1.88 -6.48 -2.53
CA SER A 103 -0.46 -6.28 -2.76
C SER A 103 -0.18 -4.83 -3.14
N PHE A 104 0.73 -4.22 -2.39
CA PHE A 104 1.08 -2.81 -2.51
C PHE A 104 2.46 -2.70 -3.15
N LYS A 105 2.55 -1.88 -4.20
CA LYS A 105 3.79 -1.69 -4.96
C LYS A 105 4.32 -0.27 -4.82
N TYR A 106 3.42 0.70 -4.68
CA TYR A 106 3.75 2.11 -4.68
C TYR A 106 3.73 2.70 -3.26
N PRO A 107 4.33 3.88 -3.07
CA PRO A 107 4.33 4.57 -1.79
C PRO A 107 2.92 4.80 -1.26
N ASP A 108 2.81 4.82 0.07
CA ASP A 108 1.53 5.05 0.75
C ASP A 108 1.15 6.54 0.67
N PRO A 109 -0.01 6.90 0.10
CA PRO A 109 -0.45 8.29 0.00
C PRO A 109 -0.66 8.96 1.37
N ASN A 110 -0.84 8.19 2.46
CA ASN A 110 -1.00 8.69 3.82
C ASN A 110 0.33 8.75 4.60
N SER A 111 1.42 8.21 4.05
CA SER A 111 2.75 8.36 4.63
C SER A 111 3.28 9.75 4.26
N THR A 112 3.05 10.69 5.16
CA THR A 112 3.34 12.13 5.04
C THR A 112 4.66 12.46 4.31
N SER A 113 4.52 13.02 3.11
CA SER A 113 5.35 14.12 2.62
C SER A 113 4.51 14.95 1.63
N ASP A 114 4.05 16.12 2.08
CA ASP A 114 3.49 17.21 1.29
C ASP A 114 2.26 16.93 0.40
N GLN A 115 1.06 17.05 0.99
CA GLN A 115 -0.09 17.59 0.25
C GLN A 115 0.17 19.08 -0.03
N ARG A 116 0.94 19.39 -1.06
CA ARG A 116 1.09 20.78 -1.52
C ARG A 116 -0.05 21.13 -2.46
N ASN A 117 -1.03 21.81 -1.87
CA ASN A 117 -1.91 22.75 -2.57
C ASN A 117 -1.09 23.74 -3.39
N LEU A 118 -1.69 24.17 -4.50
CA LEU A 118 -1.19 25.13 -5.47
C LEU A 118 -0.64 26.41 -4.83
N ASP A 119 0.47 26.91 -5.35
CA ASP A 119 0.61 28.31 -5.79
C ASP A 119 1.91 28.48 -6.57
N GLY A 120 1.77 28.90 -7.83
CA GLY A 120 2.89 29.22 -8.69
C GLY A 120 3.46 30.59 -8.36
N HIS A 121 4.78 30.68 -8.28
CA HIS A 121 5.50 31.81 -8.87
C HIS A 121 6.95 31.42 -9.17
N SER A 122 7.26 31.48 -10.47
CA SER A 122 8.59 31.39 -11.05
C SER A 122 9.53 32.45 -10.47
N THR A 123 10.77 32.07 -10.17
CA THR A 123 11.96 32.82 -10.59
C THR A 123 13.20 31.93 -10.53
N ASN A 124 13.77 31.66 -11.70
CA ASN A 124 15.16 31.21 -11.85
C ASN A 124 16.10 32.39 -11.56
N PRO A 125 17.33 32.14 -11.11
CA PRO A 125 18.42 32.29 -12.07
C PRO A 125 19.52 31.21 -11.96
N ARG A 126 19.81 30.64 -13.13
CA ARG A 126 21.15 30.41 -13.73
C ARG A 126 22.34 30.22 -12.78
N ARG A 127 23.00 29.05 -12.87
CA ARG A 127 24.39 28.98 -13.36
C ARG A 127 24.69 27.60 -13.96
N ALA A 128 25.20 27.61 -15.18
CA ALA A 128 25.56 26.46 -15.99
C ALA A 128 27.10 26.18 -15.90
N PRO A 129 27.69 25.30 -16.74
CA PRO A 129 28.56 24.14 -16.41
C PRO A 129 30.03 24.50 -16.79
N PRO A 130 30.98 23.67 -17.33
CA PRO A 130 31.09 22.23 -17.72
C PRO A 130 32.51 21.67 -17.39
N PRO A 131 33.28 20.93 -18.23
CA PRO A 131 33.10 19.79 -19.17
C PRO A 131 33.98 18.56 -18.73
N GLY A 132 34.19 17.44 -19.43
CA GLY A 132 33.96 16.95 -20.80
C GLY A 132 34.00 15.40 -20.82
N ARG A 133 33.31 14.74 -21.77
CA ARG A 133 33.83 14.19 -23.05
C ARG A 133 34.98 13.19 -22.84
N GLU A 134 35.00 11.99 -23.42
CA GLU A 134 34.57 11.62 -24.78
C GLU A 134 34.50 10.08 -24.94
N SER A 135 33.85 9.67 -26.01
CA SER A 135 33.49 8.31 -26.43
C SER A 135 34.44 7.68 -27.47
N LYS A 136 34.26 6.37 -27.70
CA LYS A 136 34.73 5.45 -28.80
C LYS A 136 35.77 4.43 -28.29
N GLY A 137 35.83 3.16 -28.69
CA GLY A 137 35.18 2.33 -29.72
C GLY A 137 36.10 1.11 -30.01
N MET A 138 35.53 0.04 -30.60
CA MET A 138 36.16 -1.08 -31.35
C MET A 138 36.94 -2.24 -30.63
N GLU A 139 36.42 -3.45 -30.90
CA GLU A 139 37.02 -4.74 -31.31
C GLU A 139 38.42 -5.21 -30.85
N GLY A 140 38.49 -6.49 -30.41
CA GLY A 140 39.45 -7.47 -30.96
C GLY A 140 40.51 -8.11 -30.05
N SER A 141 40.42 -9.45 -29.92
CA SER A 141 41.48 -10.48 -29.83
C SER A 141 42.24 -10.82 -28.52
N GLU A 142 42.06 -12.09 -28.12
CA GLU A 142 42.96 -13.13 -27.58
C GLU A 142 44.25 -12.79 -26.79
N GLY A 143 44.46 -13.52 -25.67
CA GLY A 143 45.81 -13.80 -25.15
C GLY A 143 45.96 -13.97 -23.63
N ASP A 144 45.82 -15.22 -23.17
CA ASP A 144 46.60 -15.92 -22.13
C ASP A 144 46.71 -15.42 -20.64
N SER A 145 46.32 -16.35 -19.75
CA SER A 145 46.76 -16.67 -18.39
C SER A 145 47.23 -15.60 -17.39
N THR A 146 46.55 -15.51 -16.24
CA THR A 146 47.10 -15.93 -14.94
C THR A 146 46.03 -15.96 -13.83
N ASN A 147 46.28 -16.83 -12.87
CA ASN A 147 45.38 -17.39 -11.87
C ASN A 147 45.20 -16.47 -10.65
N ALA A 148 43.97 -16.13 -10.26
CA ALA A 148 43.65 -15.69 -8.91
C ALA A 148 42.18 -15.95 -8.53
N HIS A 149 42.03 -16.89 -7.61
CA HIS A 149 40.88 -17.19 -6.74
C HIS A 149 39.75 -16.14 -6.72
N ARG A 150 38.58 -16.48 -7.27
CA ARG A 150 37.31 -15.80 -6.96
C ARG A 150 36.24 -16.84 -6.66
N THR A 151 35.83 -16.88 -5.40
CA THR A 151 34.70 -17.65 -4.90
C THR A 151 33.41 -17.24 -5.63
N PRO A 152 32.52 -18.20 -5.96
CA PRO A 152 31.25 -17.88 -6.59
C PRO A 152 30.33 -17.22 -5.55
N ILE A 153 29.95 -15.96 -5.79
CA ILE A 153 28.86 -15.31 -5.06
C ILE A 153 27.56 -16.02 -5.47
N LYS A 154 27.00 -16.80 -4.53
CA LYS A 154 25.69 -17.43 -4.67
C LYS A 154 24.61 -16.34 -4.83
N PRO A 155 23.64 -16.51 -5.74
CA PRO A 155 22.48 -15.62 -5.78
C PRO A 155 21.66 -15.78 -4.50
N GLU A 156 21.30 -14.66 -3.86
CA GLU A 156 20.43 -14.64 -2.69
C GLU A 156 19.09 -15.33 -3.01
N THR A 157 18.84 -16.43 -2.33
CA THR A 157 17.63 -17.24 -2.49
C THR A 157 16.41 -16.47 -2.00
N LYS A 158 15.41 -16.29 -2.87
CA LYS A 158 14.08 -15.77 -2.52
C LYS A 158 13.53 -16.48 -1.28
N LYS A 159 13.28 -15.75 -0.19
CA LYS A 159 12.73 -16.29 1.06
C LYS A 159 11.35 -16.90 0.79
N ARG A 160 11.19 -18.20 1.05
CA ARG A 160 9.96 -18.97 0.83
C ARG A 160 9.04 -18.85 2.05
N LYS A 161 7.72 -18.88 1.83
CA LYS A 161 6.74 -18.99 2.92
C LYS A 161 6.90 -20.37 3.58
N THR A 162 6.99 -20.40 4.90
CA THR A 162 7.08 -21.64 5.67
C THR A 162 5.79 -21.86 6.46
N PRO A 163 5.37 -23.13 6.69
CA PRO A 163 4.35 -23.45 7.68
C PRO A 163 4.87 -23.13 9.09
N MET A 164 3.95 -23.07 10.07
CA MET A 164 4.29 -22.66 11.43
C MET A 164 5.34 -23.60 12.04
N PRO A 165 6.50 -23.09 12.48
CA PRO A 165 7.45 -23.91 13.22
C PRO A 165 6.84 -24.37 14.54
N THR A 166 7.02 -25.65 14.89
CA THR A 166 6.53 -26.22 16.16
C THR A 166 7.15 -25.53 17.38
N ASP A 167 8.38 -25.02 17.24
CA ASP A 167 9.13 -24.34 18.32
C ASP A 167 8.99 -22.81 18.28
N PHE A 168 8.01 -22.27 17.56
CA PHE A 168 7.84 -20.83 17.45
C PHE A 168 7.50 -20.20 18.82
N GLY A 169 8.31 -19.23 19.25
CA GLY A 169 8.20 -18.55 20.54
C GLY A 169 8.40 -17.04 20.40
N ILE A 170 8.08 -16.28 21.45
CA ILE A 170 8.20 -14.82 21.43
C ILE A 170 9.70 -14.44 21.45
N SER A 171 10.18 -13.89 20.34
CA SER A 171 11.56 -13.43 20.22
C SER A 171 11.81 -12.16 21.04
N GLU A 172 13.05 -11.96 21.49
CA GLU A 172 13.45 -10.79 22.29
C GLU A 172 13.10 -9.44 21.63
N PRO A 173 13.24 -9.27 20.29
CA PRO A 173 12.78 -8.07 19.60
C PRO A 173 11.25 -7.83 19.70
N VAL A 174 10.45 -8.89 19.72
CA VAL A 174 8.99 -8.80 19.87
C VAL A 174 8.62 -8.36 21.27
N LYS A 175 9.32 -8.85 22.30
CA LYS A 175 9.12 -8.40 23.69
C LYS A 175 9.43 -6.92 23.84
N ALA A 176 10.59 -6.48 23.35
CA ALA A 176 10.99 -5.08 23.39
C ALA A 176 10.00 -4.17 22.63
N TRP A 177 9.52 -4.62 21.46
CA TRP A 177 8.52 -3.92 20.69
C TRP A 177 7.18 -3.79 21.45
N ALA A 178 6.73 -4.87 22.09
CA ALA A 178 5.50 -4.90 22.85
C ALA A 178 5.55 -4.00 24.08
N THR A 179 6.63 -4.06 24.87
CA THR A 179 6.87 -3.18 26.02
C THR A 179 6.90 -1.71 25.59
N GLY A 180 7.59 -1.38 24.48
CA GLY A 180 7.65 -0.01 23.97
C GLY A 180 6.32 0.54 23.42
N LYS A 181 5.34 -0.32 23.17
CA LYS A 181 4.01 0.06 22.67
C LYS A 181 2.88 -0.17 23.68
N GLY A 182 3.19 -0.67 24.87
CA GLY A 182 2.20 -0.96 25.91
C GLY A 182 1.32 -2.17 25.62
N PHE A 183 1.78 -3.14 24.82
CA PHE A 183 1.06 -4.40 24.63
C PHE A 183 1.39 -5.36 25.79
N ALA A 184 0.34 -5.81 26.50
CA ALA A 184 0.42 -6.82 27.56
C ALA A 184 -0.03 -8.20 27.04
N ASP A 185 0.11 -9.23 27.88
CA ASP A 185 -0.41 -10.59 27.63
C ASP A 185 0.07 -11.27 26.34
N LEU A 186 1.35 -11.10 26.01
CA LEU A 186 1.95 -11.63 24.78
C LEU A 186 1.86 -13.15 24.68
N GLU A 187 1.99 -13.85 25.80
CA GLU A 187 1.88 -15.31 25.87
C GLU A 187 0.47 -15.78 25.46
N GLN A 188 -0.58 -15.10 25.92
CA GLN A 188 -1.98 -15.40 25.56
C GLN A 188 -2.28 -15.06 24.09
N HIS A 189 -1.68 -13.96 23.60
CA HIS A 189 -1.71 -13.64 22.18
C HIS A 189 -0.99 -14.70 21.33
N LEU A 190 0.12 -15.25 21.81
CA LEU A 190 0.89 -16.28 21.11
C LEU A 190 0.10 -17.59 20.99
N GLU A 191 -0.52 -18.04 22.07
CA GLU A 191 -1.37 -19.24 22.06
C GLU A 191 -2.53 -19.10 21.07
N SER A 192 -3.28 -17.98 21.15
CA SER A 192 -4.37 -17.70 20.22
C SER A 192 -3.90 -17.59 18.76
N PHE A 193 -2.69 -17.07 18.54
CA PHE A 193 -2.08 -16.97 17.23
C PHE A 193 -1.68 -18.34 16.67
N LYS A 194 -1.12 -19.22 17.51
CA LYS A 194 -0.75 -20.60 17.14
C LYS A 194 -1.98 -21.41 16.73
N ASP A 195 -3.03 -21.38 17.55
CA ASP A 195 -4.28 -22.11 17.27
C ASP A 195 -4.91 -21.65 15.96
N LYS A 196 -4.96 -20.34 15.71
CA LYS A 196 -5.49 -19.78 14.47
C LYS A 196 -4.64 -20.13 13.25
N CYS A 197 -3.32 -20.16 13.38
CA CYS A 197 -2.43 -20.52 12.29
C CYS A 197 -2.52 -22.01 11.94
N GLN A 198 -2.65 -22.87 12.96
CA GLN A 198 -2.84 -24.30 12.77
C GLN A 198 -4.22 -24.63 12.18
N ALA A 199 -5.29 -24.00 12.67
CA ALA A 199 -6.65 -24.22 12.18
C ALA A 199 -6.85 -23.79 10.71
N ASN A 200 -6.19 -22.72 10.28
CA ASN A 200 -6.36 -22.15 8.94
C ASN A 200 -5.21 -22.48 7.97
N GLY A 201 -4.19 -23.22 8.42
CA GLY A 201 -3.02 -23.58 7.61
C GLY A 201 -2.23 -22.38 7.11
N TYR A 202 -2.10 -21.32 7.91
CA TYR A 202 -1.39 -20.12 7.47
C TYR A 202 0.10 -20.38 7.27
N THR A 203 0.66 -19.78 6.22
CA THR A 203 2.10 -19.82 5.93
C THR A 203 2.64 -18.41 5.78
N TYR A 204 3.71 -18.08 6.48
CA TYR A 204 4.31 -16.75 6.46
C TYR A 204 5.80 -16.82 6.09
N VAL A 205 6.31 -15.71 5.55
CA VAL A 205 7.76 -15.55 5.26
C VAL A 205 8.51 -15.13 6.53
N ASN A 206 7.85 -14.39 7.41
CA ASN A 206 8.37 -13.94 8.69
C ASN A 206 7.27 -14.05 9.75
N TRP A 207 7.43 -15.02 10.65
CA TRP A 207 6.46 -15.35 11.69
C TRP A 207 6.39 -14.28 12.79
N ASP A 208 7.49 -13.60 13.12
CA ASP A 208 7.51 -12.51 14.11
C ASP A 208 6.68 -11.32 13.63
N ALA A 209 6.81 -10.95 12.35
CA ALA A 209 6.02 -9.86 11.77
C ALA A 209 4.51 -10.20 11.72
N ALA A 210 4.18 -11.45 11.41
CA ALA A 210 2.79 -11.93 11.43
C ALA A 210 2.21 -11.91 12.86
N PHE A 211 3.00 -12.34 13.85
CA PHE A 211 2.62 -12.32 15.25
C PHE A 211 2.41 -10.89 15.77
N MET A 212 3.32 -9.95 15.46
CA MET A 212 3.14 -8.53 15.82
C MET A 212 1.85 -7.93 15.23
N SER A 213 1.49 -8.29 13.99
CA SER A 213 0.23 -7.84 13.38
C SER A 213 -0.97 -8.44 14.11
N ALA A 214 -0.94 -9.74 14.42
CA ALA A 214 -2.01 -10.41 15.17
C ALA A 214 -2.21 -9.83 16.58
N VAL A 215 -1.12 -9.43 17.24
CA VAL A 215 -1.17 -8.69 18.52
C VAL A 215 -1.84 -7.33 18.31
N ARG A 216 -1.44 -6.55 17.30
CA ARG A 216 -2.01 -5.21 16.99
C ARG A 216 -3.49 -5.24 16.65
N ASP A 217 -3.91 -6.24 15.88
CA ASP A 217 -5.29 -6.43 15.45
C ASP A 217 -6.15 -7.13 16.52
N ASP A 218 -5.56 -7.38 17.69
CA ASP A 218 -6.20 -8.06 18.83
C ASP A 218 -6.91 -9.34 18.42
N TRP A 219 -6.20 -10.22 17.71
CA TRP A 219 -6.77 -11.50 17.29
C TRP A 219 -7.24 -12.35 18.47
N ALA A 220 -6.60 -12.21 19.62
CA ALA A 220 -6.98 -12.90 20.84
C ALA A 220 -8.21 -12.26 21.54
N LYS A 221 -8.68 -11.09 21.06
CA LYS A 221 -9.78 -10.30 21.63
C LYS A 221 -9.59 -9.98 23.12
N LEU A 222 -8.34 -9.85 23.55
CA LEU A 222 -7.99 -9.63 24.95
C LEU A 222 -8.22 -8.16 25.37
N ARG A 223 -8.28 -7.23 24.41
CA ARG A 223 -8.51 -5.80 24.68
C ARG A 223 -9.98 -5.40 24.71
N GLN A 224 -10.90 -6.23 24.22
CA GLN A 224 -12.34 -5.95 24.21
C GLN A 224 -13.07 -6.23 25.54
N GLY A 225 -12.33 -6.45 26.64
CA GLY A 225 -12.90 -6.79 27.95
C GLY A 225 -13.06 -5.65 28.96
N VAL A 226 -12.68 -4.40 28.65
CA VAL A 226 -12.69 -3.30 29.66
C VAL A 226 -13.36 -2.02 29.15
N VAL A 227 -14.57 -2.08 28.58
CA VAL A 227 -15.53 -0.95 28.66
C VAL A 227 -16.95 -1.52 28.56
N GLY A 228 -17.68 -1.54 29.67
CA GLY A 228 -19.09 -1.97 29.65
C GLY A 228 -19.74 -2.21 30.99
N GLY A 229 -19.35 -1.47 32.05
CA GLY A 229 -20.13 -1.44 33.28
C GLY A 229 -21.50 -0.82 33.01
N LYS A 230 -22.56 -1.62 33.00
CA LYS A 230 -23.92 -1.16 33.31
C LYS A 230 -24.17 -1.45 34.79
N PRO A 231 -24.48 -0.44 35.62
CA PRO A 231 -25.04 -0.69 36.93
C PRO A 231 -26.51 -1.05 36.73
N THR A 232 -26.86 -2.33 36.90
CA THR A 232 -28.25 -2.76 36.96
C THR A 232 -28.59 -3.19 38.38
N GLY A 233 -29.51 -2.44 38.97
CA GLY A 233 -30.44 -2.98 39.97
C GLY A 233 -30.09 -2.65 41.40
N SER A 234 -30.46 -1.44 41.83
CA SER A 234 -30.78 -1.13 43.22
C SER A 234 -31.53 -2.28 43.89
N GLN A 235 -31.01 -2.72 45.02
CA GLN A 235 -31.76 -3.51 46.00
C GLN A 235 -33.06 -2.76 46.31
N LYS A 236 -34.20 -3.39 46.01
CA LYS A 236 -35.47 -3.04 46.63
C LYS A 236 -35.32 -3.35 48.11
N THR A 237 -35.16 -2.32 48.92
CA THR A 237 -35.40 -2.40 50.36
C THR A 237 -36.88 -2.71 50.57
N ALA A 238 -37.11 -3.78 51.32
CA ALA A 238 -38.40 -4.20 51.81
C ALA A 238 -39.03 -3.05 52.63
N TRP A 239 -40.23 -2.63 52.23
CA TRP A 239 -41.18 -2.00 53.13
C TRP A 239 -42.01 -3.13 53.73
N ASP A 240 -41.57 -3.63 54.89
CA ASP A 240 -42.42 -4.31 55.85
C ASP A 240 -43.06 -3.27 56.78
N GLY A 241 -44.34 -3.46 57.05
CA GLY A 241 -45.19 -2.46 57.66
C GLY A 241 -45.10 -2.34 59.19
N ALA A 242 -46.01 -1.48 59.66
CA ALA A 242 -46.75 -1.53 60.91
C ALA A 242 -46.46 -0.45 61.95
N ARG A 243 -47.57 0.25 62.25
CA ARG A 243 -47.95 1.03 63.43
C ARG A 243 -47.48 2.49 63.51
#